data_AF-A0A9P7C1L2-F1
#
_entry.id   AF-A0A9P7C1L2-F1
#
_cell.length_a   1.000
_cell.length_b   1.000
_cell.length_c   1.000
_cell.angle_alpha   90.00
_cell.angle_beta   90.00
_cell.angle_gamma   90.00
#
_symmetry.space_group_name_H-M   'P 1'
#
loop_
_entity.id
_entity.type
_entity.pdbx_description
1 polymer ?
#
loop_
_entity_poly.entity_id
_entity_poly.type
_entity_poly.pdbx_seq_one_letter_code
_entity_poly.pdbx_strand_id
1 'polypeptide(L)'
;MAEELLQDEQEIRPLHGDLHHDNVLDFGPRGWLAIDPKRLLGDRAFDYTTLFSNPDLCGPGIHVATRPERFAARLEQVSTLAGLERARLLRWIAASMGLSAVWFRDDGDPADVDEAVARMALEALAEG
;
A
#
# COMPACT_ATOMS: atom_id res chain seq x y z
N MET A 1 14.70 9.22 -0.38
CA MET A 1 13.47 8.60 0.16
C MET A 1 13.49 7.09 0.10
N ALA A 2 13.46 6.42 -1.07
CA ALA A 2 13.43 4.95 -1.11
C ALA A 2 14.69 4.30 -0.49
N GLU A 3 15.89 4.80 -0.83
CA GLU A 3 17.14 4.34 -0.21
C GLU A 3 17.19 4.61 1.30
N GLU A 4 16.63 5.72 1.77
CA GLU A 4 16.58 6.06 3.20
C GLU A 4 15.63 5.12 3.96
N LEU A 5 14.47 4.78 3.39
CA LEU A 5 13.54 3.80 3.97
C LEU A 5 14.20 2.43 4.14
N LEU A 6 14.97 1.99 3.14
CA LEU A 6 15.68 0.72 3.18
C LEU A 6 16.85 0.74 4.20
N GLN A 7 17.40 1.91 4.51
CA GLN A 7 18.46 2.06 5.51
C GLN A 7 17.92 2.19 6.94
N ASP A 8 16.68 2.65 7.09
CA ASP A 8 15.98 2.84 8.38
C ASP A 8 14.76 1.92 8.50
N GLU A 9 14.86 0.68 8.00
CA GLU A 9 13.80 -0.31 8.19
C GLU A 9 13.59 -0.59 9.68
N GLN A 10 12.33 -0.56 10.12
CA GLN A 10 12.00 -0.80 11.52
C GLN A 10 11.07 -2.00 11.62
N GLU A 11 11.17 -2.72 12.75
CA GLU A 11 10.30 -3.87 13.02
C GLU A 11 10.24 -4.85 11.84
N ILE A 12 11.41 -5.31 11.36
CA ILE A 12 11.51 -6.24 10.24
C ILE A 12 10.74 -7.54 10.57
N ARG A 13 9.80 -7.94 9.70
CA ARG A 13 8.93 -9.13 9.86
C ARG A 13 8.76 -9.86 8.53
N PRO A 14 8.38 -11.16 8.56
CA PRO A 14 7.80 -11.79 7.39
C PRO A 14 6.58 -11.00 6.92
N LEU A 15 6.54 -10.68 5.63
CA LEU A 15 5.48 -9.91 5.00
C LEU A 15 4.65 -10.79 4.06
N HIS A 16 3.38 -10.46 3.91
CA HIS A 16 2.54 -11.04 2.86
C HIS A 16 3.03 -10.62 1.48
N GLY A 17 3.35 -9.34 1.31
CA GLY A 17 3.81 -8.72 0.07
C GLY A 17 2.74 -8.47 -0.99
N ASP A 18 1.48 -8.82 -0.69
CA ASP A 18 0.37 -8.74 -1.66
C ASP A 18 -1.02 -8.82 -0.98
N LEU A 19 -1.19 -8.08 0.13
CA LEU A 19 -2.35 -8.23 1.01
C LEU A 19 -3.55 -7.39 0.52
N HIS A 20 -4.18 -7.82 -0.58
CA HIS A 20 -5.43 -7.25 -1.08
C HIS A 20 -6.66 -8.10 -0.70
N HIS A 21 -7.85 -7.58 -1.01
CA HIS A 21 -9.12 -8.15 -0.56
C HIS A 21 -9.42 -9.55 -1.11
N ASP A 22 -8.88 -9.94 -2.27
CA ASP A 22 -9.05 -11.31 -2.77
C ASP A 22 -8.12 -12.31 -2.05
N ASN A 23 -7.03 -11.83 -1.46
CA ASN A 23 -6.10 -12.64 -0.68
C ASN A 23 -6.49 -12.73 0.81
N VAL A 24 -7.65 -12.21 1.21
CA VAL A 24 -8.19 -12.31 2.56
C VAL A 24 -9.58 -12.95 2.52
N LEU A 25 -9.67 -14.22 2.92
CA LEU A 25 -10.89 -15.01 2.79
C LEU A 25 -11.49 -15.35 4.15
N ASP A 26 -12.82 -15.47 4.20
CA ASP A 26 -13.55 -15.96 5.37
C ASP A 26 -13.55 -17.50 5.39
N PHE A 27 -12.89 -18.09 6.39
CA PHE A 27 -12.85 -19.53 6.64
C PHE A 27 -13.90 -19.99 7.68
N GLY A 28 -14.99 -19.23 7.84
CA GLY A 28 -16.10 -19.53 8.73
C GLY A 28 -15.66 -19.52 10.20
N PRO A 29 -15.78 -20.63 10.94
CA PRO A 29 -15.38 -20.68 12.35
C PRO A 29 -13.92 -20.32 12.63
N ARG A 30 -13.03 -20.42 11.63
CA ARG A 30 -11.62 -20.05 11.74
C ARG A 30 -11.36 -18.55 11.55
N GLY A 31 -12.36 -17.79 11.10
CA GLY A 31 -12.26 -16.37 10.81
C GLY A 31 -11.52 -16.07 9.50
N TRP A 32 -11.13 -14.81 9.35
CA TRP A 32 -10.43 -14.29 8.19
C TRP A 32 -8.96 -14.75 8.16
N LEU A 33 -8.54 -15.34 7.04
CA LEU A 33 -7.15 -15.75 6.84
C LEU A 33 -6.60 -15.16 5.54
N ALA A 34 -5.33 -14.75 5.60
CA ALA A 34 -4.57 -14.33 4.43
C ALA A 34 -4.01 -15.55 3.67
N ILE A 35 -3.99 -15.49 2.34
CA ILE A 35 -3.52 -16.55 1.44
C ILE A 35 -2.58 -16.01 0.35
N ASP A 36 -1.78 -16.89 -0.24
CA ASP A 36 -0.79 -16.55 -1.29
C ASP A 36 0.29 -15.52 -0.88
N PRO A 37 1.02 -15.73 0.23
CA PRO A 37 2.10 -14.82 0.62
C PRO A 37 3.30 -14.94 -0.35
N LYS A 38 3.89 -13.79 -0.71
CA LYS A 38 5.09 -13.69 -1.54
C LYS A 38 6.40 -13.95 -0.80
N ARG A 39 6.33 -14.28 0.51
CA ARG A 39 7.46 -14.74 1.35
C ARG A 39 8.59 -13.71 1.48
N LEU A 40 8.22 -12.44 1.64
CA LEU A 40 9.19 -11.35 1.79
C LEU A 40 9.59 -11.18 3.27
N LEU A 41 10.74 -10.55 3.50
CA LEU A 41 11.21 -10.10 4.81
C LEU A 41 11.56 -8.63 4.69
N GLY A 42 10.98 -7.77 5.53
CA GLY A 42 11.24 -6.34 5.48
C GLY A 42 10.44 -5.56 6.51
N ASP A 43 10.44 -4.24 6.38
CA ASP A 43 9.65 -3.33 7.19
C ASP A 43 8.13 -3.64 7.13
N ARG A 44 7.50 -3.84 8.29
CA ARG A 44 6.06 -4.20 8.36
C ARG A 44 5.11 -3.18 7.76
N ALA A 45 5.50 -1.91 7.63
CA ALA A 45 4.67 -0.87 7.06
C ALA A 45 4.44 -1.10 5.56
N PHE A 46 5.38 -1.76 4.88
CA PHE A 46 5.26 -2.12 3.48
C PHE A 46 4.01 -2.99 3.20
N ASP A 47 3.65 -3.90 4.11
CA ASP A 47 2.56 -4.86 3.88
C ASP A 47 1.17 -4.20 3.76
N TYR A 48 1.06 -2.93 4.15
CA TYR A 48 -0.18 -2.16 4.07
C TYR A 48 -0.30 -1.32 2.79
N THR A 49 0.77 -1.17 1.99
CA THR A 49 0.76 -0.25 0.83
C THR A 49 -0.20 -0.70 -0.25
N THR A 50 -0.34 -2.02 -0.47
CA THR A 50 -1.29 -2.62 -1.43
C THR A 50 -2.73 -2.19 -1.17
N LEU A 51 -3.09 -1.89 0.08
CA LEU A 51 -4.42 -1.41 0.43
C LEU A 51 -4.72 -0.05 -0.20
N PHE A 52 -3.71 0.75 -0.57
CA PHE A 52 -3.89 2.12 -1.04
C PHE A 52 -4.18 2.25 -2.52
N SER A 53 -3.87 1.25 -3.36
CA SER A 53 -4.29 1.20 -4.77
C SER A 53 -5.52 0.33 -5.00
N ASN A 54 -5.86 -0.56 -4.07
CA ASN A 54 -7.05 -1.39 -4.16
C ASN A 54 -8.35 -0.63 -3.82
N PRO A 55 -9.49 -0.98 -4.47
CA PRO A 55 -9.68 -1.99 -5.52
C PRO A 55 -9.51 -1.46 -6.96
N ASP A 56 -8.91 -0.28 -7.15
CA ASP A 56 -8.86 0.39 -8.47
C ASP A 56 -8.06 -0.42 -9.52
N LEU A 57 -7.17 -1.32 -9.07
CA LEU A 57 -6.42 -2.24 -9.92
C LEU A 57 -7.22 -3.50 -10.35
N CYS A 58 -8.43 -3.72 -9.81
CA CYS A 58 -9.23 -4.92 -10.10
C CYS A 58 -10.08 -4.81 -11.37
N GLY A 59 -10.11 -3.64 -12.01
CA GLY A 59 -10.83 -3.45 -13.28
C GLY A 59 -11.04 -1.99 -13.66
N PRO A 60 -11.37 -1.72 -14.93
CA PRO A 60 -11.56 -0.37 -15.43
C PRO A 60 -12.77 0.32 -14.78
N GLY A 61 -12.67 1.64 -14.58
CA GLY A 61 -13.76 2.48 -14.07
C GLY A 61 -13.94 2.48 -12.55
N ILE A 62 -13.04 1.81 -11.82
CA ILE A 62 -12.99 1.85 -10.35
C ILE A 62 -12.02 2.98 -9.95
N HIS A 63 -12.53 3.97 -9.24
CA HIS A 63 -11.79 5.16 -8.81
C HIS A 63 -12.05 5.46 -7.34
N VAL A 64 -11.77 4.50 -6.47
CA VAL A 64 -11.98 4.60 -5.02
C VAL A 64 -10.67 4.99 -4.32
N ALA A 65 -9.55 4.36 -4.71
CA ALA A 65 -8.23 4.64 -4.16
C ALA A 65 -7.76 6.07 -4.45
N THR A 66 -8.10 6.60 -5.62
CA THR A 66 -7.68 7.94 -6.07
C THR A 66 -8.49 9.10 -5.49
N ARG A 67 -9.51 8.81 -4.67
CA ARG A 67 -10.33 9.83 -4.00
C ARG A 67 -9.62 10.35 -2.75
N PRO A 68 -9.31 11.66 -2.65
CA PRO A 68 -8.54 12.21 -1.52
C PRO A 68 -9.14 11.90 -0.15
N GLU A 69 -10.47 11.97 -0.01
CA GLU A 69 -11.15 11.66 1.25
C GLU A 69 -11.07 10.18 1.64
N ARG A 70 -10.98 9.28 0.64
CA ARG A 70 -10.81 7.84 0.87
C ARG A 70 -9.37 7.53 1.23
N PHE A 71 -8.41 8.14 0.53
CA PHE A 71 -7.00 8.04 0.86
C PHE A 71 -6.74 8.50 2.31
N ALA A 72 -7.23 9.69 2.69
CA ALA A 72 -7.05 10.24 4.03
C ALA A 72 -7.70 9.37 5.11
N ALA A 73 -8.93 8.90 4.89
CA ALA A 73 -9.61 8.02 5.84
C ALA A 73 -8.89 6.67 6.01
N ARG A 74 -8.39 6.09 4.91
CA ARG A 74 -7.64 4.84 4.92
C ARG A 74 -6.30 5.01 5.63
N LEU A 75 -5.60 6.12 5.39
CA LEU A 75 -4.35 6.45 6.06
C LEU A 75 -4.52 6.51 7.58
N GLU A 76 -5.53 7.22 8.07
CA GLU A 76 -5.84 7.30 9.51
C GLU A 76 -6.23 5.96 10.11
N GLN A 77 -7.04 5.16 9.41
CA GLN A 77 -7.44 3.84 9.88
C GLN A 77 -6.25 2.88 9.97
N VAL A 78 -5.44 2.80 8.91
CA VAL A 78 -4.29 1.89 8.86
C VAL A 78 -3.24 2.31 9.88
N SER A 79 -2.90 3.60 9.97
CA SER A 79 -1.91 4.08 10.95
C SER A 79 -2.36 3.78 12.38
N THR A 80 -3.63 4.01 12.70
CA THR A 80 -4.19 3.78 14.04
C THR A 80 -4.26 2.29 14.36
N LEU A 81 -4.87 1.47 13.49
CA LEU A 81 -5.09 0.05 13.75
C LEU A 81 -3.79 -0.76 13.74
N ALA A 82 -2.84 -0.40 12.87
CA ALA A 82 -1.54 -1.05 12.80
C ALA A 82 -0.51 -0.45 13.77
N GLY A 83 -0.83 0.64 14.47
CA GLY A 83 0.12 1.36 15.31
C GLY A 83 1.36 1.81 14.53
N LEU A 84 1.17 2.37 13.34
CA LEU A 84 2.23 2.89 12.48
C LEU A 84 2.32 4.40 12.57
N GLU A 85 3.55 4.92 12.56
CA GLU A 85 3.77 6.34 12.37
C GLU A 85 3.28 6.76 10.98
N ARG A 86 2.44 7.80 10.94
CA ARG A 86 1.83 8.31 9.70
C ARG A 86 2.87 8.61 8.62
N ALA A 87 3.97 9.29 8.96
CA ALA A 87 5.00 9.65 7.99
C ALA A 87 5.76 8.43 7.46
N ARG A 88 6.06 7.43 8.31
CA ARG A 88 6.66 6.15 7.87
C ARG A 88 5.76 5.41 6.88
N LEU A 89 4.47 5.30 7.17
CA LEU A 89 3.51 4.67 6.28
C LEU A 89 3.39 5.42 4.94
N LEU A 90 3.28 6.75 4.97
CA LEU A 90 3.23 7.57 3.76
C LEU A 90 4.47 7.41 2.87
N ARG A 91 5.67 7.37 3.45
CA ARG A 91 6.92 7.14 2.71
C ARG A 91 6.91 5.76 2.01
N TRP A 92 6.45 4.72 2.71
CA TRP A 92 6.30 3.39 2.13
C TRP A 92 5.25 3.32 1.03
N ILE A 93 4.10 4.00 1.19
CA ILE A 93 3.09 4.12 0.13
C ILE A 93 3.70 4.77 -1.11
N ALA A 94 4.36 5.92 -0.96
CA ALA A 94 4.96 6.62 -2.09
C ALA A 94 6.04 5.78 -2.80
N ALA A 95 6.89 5.07 -2.05
CA ALA A 95 7.91 4.19 -2.63
C ALA A 95 7.28 2.99 -3.36
N SER A 96 6.30 2.32 -2.75
CA SER A 96 5.64 1.14 -3.32
C SER A 96 4.84 1.47 -4.58
N MET A 97 4.08 2.58 -4.57
CA MET A 97 3.30 3.02 -5.73
C MET A 97 4.21 3.55 -6.84
N GLY A 98 5.32 4.21 -6.50
CA GLY A 98 6.33 4.59 -7.49
C GLY A 98 6.93 3.38 -8.21
N LEU A 99 7.27 2.31 -7.47
CA LEU A 99 7.76 1.06 -8.06
C LEU A 99 6.70 0.38 -8.94
N SER A 100 5.46 0.30 -8.45
CA SER A 100 4.34 -0.28 -9.18
C SER A 100 4.07 0.45 -10.50
N ALA A 101 4.06 1.80 -10.47
CA ALA A 101 3.91 2.63 -11.66
C ALA A 101 5.01 2.38 -12.72
N VAL A 102 6.25 2.12 -12.29
CA VAL A 102 7.34 1.76 -13.21
C VAL A 102 7.06 0.41 -13.89
N TRP A 103 6.60 -0.60 -13.13
CA TRP A 103 6.26 -1.90 -13.70
C TRP A 103 5.14 -1.82 -14.72
N PHE A 104 4.02 -1.13 -14.41
CA PHE A 104 2.93 -0.94 -15.37
C PHE A 104 3.42 -0.27 -16.66
N ARG A 105 4.29 0.75 -16.54
CA ARG A 105 4.85 1.43 -17.71
C ARG A 105 5.77 0.53 -18.54
N ASP A 106 6.60 -0.27 -17.89
CA ASP A 106 7.51 -1.21 -18.58
C ASP A 106 6.71 -2.29 -19.34
N ASP A 107 5.53 -2.67 -18.84
CA ASP A 107 4.60 -3.59 -19.50
C ASP A 107 3.70 -2.92 -20.57
N GLY A 108 3.77 -1.59 -20.69
CA GLY A 108 2.98 -0.80 -21.65
C GLY A 108 1.55 -0.48 -21.19
N ASP A 109 1.25 -0.71 -19.92
CA ASP A 109 -0.04 -0.48 -19.29
C ASP A 109 -0.14 0.91 -18.62
N PRO A 110 -1.36 1.43 -18.38
CA PRO A 110 -1.55 2.70 -17.68
C PRO A 110 -1.21 2.58 -16.19
N ALA A 111 -0.49 3.57 -15.67
CA ALA A 111 -0.09 3.67 -14.26
C ALA A 111 -0.85 4.77 -13.48
N ASP A 112 -1.98 5.27 -14.01
CA ASP A 112 -2.64 6.48 -13.50
C ASP A 112 -3.05 6.38 -12.02
N VAL A 113 -3.46 5.18 -11.57
CA VAL A 113 -3.86 4.92 -10.18
C VAL A 113 -2.65 5.03 -9.25
N ASP A 114 -1.59 4.27 -9.55
CA ASP A 114 -0.36 4.24 -8.76
C ASP A 114 0.30 5.63 -8.69
N GLU A 115 0.33 6.35 -9.81
CA GLU A 115 0.85 7.71 -9.86
C GLU A 115 0.02 8.68 -9.03
N ALA A 116 -1.32 8.58 -9.09
CA ALA A 116 -2.19 9.41 -8.28
C ALA A 116 -2.04 9.13 -6.77
N VAL A 117 -1.94 7.87 -6.38
CA VAL A 117 -1.75 7.48 -4.98
C VAL A 117 -0.36 7.88 -4.48
N ALA A 118 0.70 7.68 -5.28
CA ALA A 118 2.04 8.14 -4.95
C ALA A 118 2.07 9.66 -4.73
N ARG A 119 1.41 10.42 -5.61
CA ARG A 119 1.30 11.88 -5.48
C ARG A 119 0.56 12.30 -4.21
N MET A 120 -0.59 11.69 -3.90
CA MET A 120 -1.32 11.99 -2.66
C MET A 120 -0.48 11.69 -1.41
N ALA A 121 0.32 10.62 -1.44
CA ALA A 121 1.21 10.31 -0.33
C ALA A 121 2.33 11.35 -0.15
N LEU A 122 2.92 11.82 -1.26
CA LEU A 122 3.95 12.87 -1.24
C LEU A 122 3.38 14.23 -0.80
N GLU A 123 2.19 14.60 -1.28
CA GLU A 123 1.48 15.81 -0.85
C GLU A 123 1.21 15.78 0.67
N ALA A 124 0.67 14.67 1.17
CA ALA A 124 0.38 14.48 2.60
C ALA A 124 1.64 14.46 3.49
N LEU A 125 2.81 14.11 2.94
CA LEU A 125 4.10 14.21 3.65
C LEU A 125 4.60 15.64 3.74
N ALA A 126 4.28 16.49 2.77
CA ALA A 126 4.71 17.88 2.75
C ALA A 126 3.86 18.78 3.66
N GLU A 127 2.65 18.33 4.03
CA GLU A 127 1.71 19.06 4.89
C GLU A 127 1.91 18.83 6.40
N GLY A 128 2.71 17.83 6.80
CA GLY A 128 2.97 17.45 8.20
C GLY A 128 4.38 17.76 8.66
#